data_AF-A0A537UJA9-F1
#
_entry.id   AF-A0A537UJA9-F1
#
_cell.length_a   1.000
_cell.length_b   1.000
_cell.length_c   1.000
_cell.angle_alpha   90.00
_cell.angle_beta   90.00
_cell.angle_gamma   90.00
#
_symmetry.space_group_name_H-M   'P 1'
#
loop_
_entity.id
_entity.type
_entity.pdbx_description
1 polymer ?
#
loop_
_entity_poly.entity_id
_entity_poly.type
_entity_poly.pdbx_seq_one_letter_code
_entity_poly.pdbx_strand_id
1 'polypeptide(L)'
;GWWLMAIGFIAVLATMAVWWRDVIREATFEGLHTPVVQLGLRYGMALFIASEVMFFSAFFWAFFSSALFPAEGVWPPKGIHPFDPFEFPFLNTLILLLSGTTVTW
;
A
#
# COMPACT_ATOMS: atom_id res chain seq x y z
N GLY A 1 17.01 4.56 23.05
CA GLY A 1 16.72 4.18 21.66
C GLY A 1 15.23 4.04 21.41
N TRP A 2 14.63 2.96 21.90
CA TRP A 2 13.23 2.60 21.60
C TRP A 2 12.19 3.63 22.02
N TRP A 3 12.37 4.29 23.17
CA TRP A 3 11.45 5.34 23.63
C TRP A 3 11.40 6.54 22.68
N LEU A 4 12.55 6.96 22.13
CA LEU A 4 12.61 8.05 21.15
C LEU A 4 11.96 7.64 19.83
N MET A 5 12.19 6.40 19.38
CA MET A 5 11.54 5.85 18.19
C MET A 5 10.01 5.78 18.36
N ALA A 6 9.53 5.33 19.51
CA ALA A 6 8.09 5.25 19.81
C ALA A 6 7.45 6.64 19.85
N ILE A 7 8.08 7.61 20.53
CA ILE A 7 7.59 9.00 20.58
C ILE A 7 7.58 9.62 19.17
N GLY A 8 8.64 9.42 18.38
CA GLY A 8 8.70 9.91 17.00
C GLY A 8 7.61 9.30 16.12
N PHE A 9 7.39 7.99 16.23
CA PHE A 9 6.32 7.30 15.50
C PHE A 9 4.93 7.81 15.88
N ILE A 10 4.64 7.95 17.18
CA ILE A 10 3.38 8.52 17.67
C ILE A 10 3.21 9.96 17.18
N ALA A 11 4.26 10.77 17.19
CA ALA A 11 4.21 12.15 16.71
C ALA A 11 3.89 12.24 15.21
N VAL A 12 4.46 11.35 14.39
CA VAL A 12 4.13 11.27 12.94
C VAL A 12 2.65 10.89 12.76
N LEU A 13 2.16 9.86 13.45
CA LEU A 13 0.76 9.45 13.37
C LEU A 13 -0.19 10.56 13.83
N ALA A 14 0.13 11.25 14.92
CA ALA A 14 -0.66 12.38 15.42
C ALA A 14 -0.68 13.53 14.41
N THR A 15 0.46 13.85 13.79
CA THR A 15 0.54 14.89 12.76
C THR A 15 -0.30 14.53 11.54
N MET A 16 -0.25 13.28 11.08
CA MET A 16 -1.08 12.80 9.96
C MET A 16 -2.57 12.91 10.30
N ALA A 17 -2.99 12.48 11.50
CA ALA A 17 -4.37 12.54 11.94
C ALA A 17 -4.90 13.98 12.02
N VAL A 18 -4.12 14.89 12.61
CA VAL A 18 -4.48 16.31 12.71
C VAL A 18 -4.53 16.97 11.34
N TRP A 19 -3.57 16.68 10.45
CA TRP A 19 -3.56 17.21 9.10
C TRP A 19 -4.81 16.76 8.32
N TRP A 20 -5.14 15.46 8.32
CA TRP A 20 -6.33 15.00 7.61
C TRP A 20 -7.63 15.59 8.18
N ARG A 21 -7.72 15.77 9.50
CA ARG A 21 -8.85 16.47 10.12
C ARG A 21 -9.00 17.88 9.53
N ASP A 22 -7.90 18.61 9.39
CA ASP A 22 -7.93 19.98 8.89
C ASP A 22 -8.29 20.03 7.40
N VAL A 23 -7.77 19.10 6.58
CA VAL A 23 -8.18 18.96 5.16
C VAL A 23 -9.67 18.65 5.02
N ILE A 24 -10.22 17.76 5.86
CA ILE A 24 -11.66 17.46 5.86
C ILE A 24 -12.45 18.72 6.24
N ARG A 25 -11.97 19.50 7.21
CA ARG A 25 -12.63 20.73 7.63
C ARG A 25 -12.67 21.77 6.50
N GLU A 26 -11.54 22.00 5.84
CA GLU A 26 -11.42 22.91 4.69
C GLU A 26 -12.36 22.50 3.54
N ALA A 27 -12.47 21.19 3.30
CA ALA A 27 -13.32 20.63 2.27
C ALA A 27 -14.82 20.77 2.58
N THR A 28 -15.25 20.40 3.79
CA THR A 28 -16.67 20.24 4.14
C THR A 28 -17.31 21.51 4.70
N PHE A 29 -16.59 22.29 5.51
CA PHE A 29 -17.16 23.43 6.22
C PHE A 29 -16.76 24.79 5.64
N GLU A 30 -15.60 24.88 4.98
CA GLU A 30 -15.08 26.14 4.44
C GLU A 30 -15.22 26.27 2.92
N GLY A 31 -15.54 25.17 2.22
CA GLY A 31 -15.88 25.17 0.80
C GLY A 31 -14.70 25.45 -0.13
N LEU A 32 -13.46 25.27 0.34
CA LEU A 32 -12.24 25.64 -0.39
C LEU A 32 -11.90 24.67 -1.55
N HIS A 33 -12.55 23.50 -1.60
CA HIS A 33 -12.33 22.48 -2.62
C HIS A 33 -13.11 22.77 -3.92
N THR A 34 -12.67 23.81 -4.65
CA THR A 34 -13.18 24.13 -5.99
C THR A 34 -12.98 22.97 -6.97
N PRO A 35 -13.73 22.89 -8.09
CA PRO A 35 -13.58 21.80 -9.07
C PRO A 35 -12.15 21.58 -9.58
N VAL A 36 -11.37 22.67 -9.73
CA VAL A 36 -9.96 22.61 -10.14
C VAL A 36 -9.11 21.96 -9.06
N VAL A 37 -9.33 22.29 -7.79
CA VAL A 37 -8.62 21.67 -6.64
C VAL A 37 -8.96 20.19 -6.54
N GLN A 38 -10.23 19.81 -6.68
CA GLN A 38 -10.64 18.40 -6.65
C GLN A 38 -10.00 17.60 -7.79
N LEU A 39 -9.90 18.19 -8.99
CA LEU A 39 -9.21 17.56 -10.11
C LEU A 39 -7.71 17.38 -9.80
N GLY A 40 -7.07 18.39 -9.22
CA GLY A 40 -5.69 18.30 -8.75
C GLY A 40 -5.47 17.17 -7.74
N LEU A 41 -6.36 17.02 -6.75
CA LEU A 41 -6.31 15.95 -5.76
C LEU A 41 -6.45 14.56 -6.39
N ARG A 42 -7.32 14.40 -7.40
CA ARG A 42 -7.45 13.13 -8.15
C ARG A 42 -6.17 12.77 -8.89
N TYR A 43 -5.56 13.73 -9.59
CA TYR A 43 -4.26 13.51 -10.24
C TYR A 43 -3.16 13.21 -9.23
N GLY A 44 -3.12 13.94 -8.11
CA GLY A 44 -2.18 13.71 -7.02
C GLY A 44 -2.27 12.29 -6.47
N MET A 45 -3.49 11.81 -6.18
CA MET A 45 -3.70 10.45 -5.69
C MET A 45 -3.34 9.39 -6.76
N ALA A 46 -3.68 9.62 -8.03
CA ALA A 46 -3.32 8.72 -9.10
C ALA A 46 -1.80 8.60 -9.29
N LEU A 47 -1.07 9.72 -9.24
CA LEU A 47 0.39 9.74 -9.32
C LEU A 47 1.05 9.11 -8.09
N PHE A 48 0.49 9.33 -6.90
CA PHE A 48 0.93 8.66 -5.68
C PHE A 48 0.79 7.13 -5.80
N ILE A 49 -0.38 6.62 -6.22
CA ILE A 49 -0.59 5.18 -6.46
C ILE A 49 0.37 4.66 -7.53
N ALA A 50 0.58 5.40 -8.62
CA ALA A 50 1.53 5.00 -9.66
C ALA A 50 2.97 4.88 -9.12
N SER A 51 3.37 5.77 -8.20
CA SER A 51 4.68 5.68 -7.55
C SER A 51 4.81 4.44 -6.66
N GLU A 52 3.75 4.06 -5.95
CA GLU A 52 3.70 2.83 -5.14
C GLU A 52 3.77 1.56 -6.03
N VAL A 53 3.10 1.56 -7.18
CA VAL A 53 3.21 0.45 -8.16
C VAL A 53 4.65 0.27 -8.63
N MET A 54 5.38 1.36 -8.88
CA MET A 54 6.80 1.29 -9.25
C MET A 54 7.68 0.80 -8.09
N PHE A 55 7.37 1.23 -6.85
CA PHE A 55 8.03 0.71 -5.66
C PHE A 55 7.86 -0.81 -5.52
N PHE A 56 6.64 -1.34 -5.67
CA PHE A 56 6.40 -2.80 -5.68
C PHE A 56 7.05 -3.51 -6.87
N SER A 57 7.12 -2.86 -8.03
CA SER A 57 7.77 -3.41 -9.23
C SER A 57 9.25 -3.71 -8.99
N ALA A 58 9.94 -2.93 -8.15
CA ALA A 58 11.33 -3.21 -7.76
C ALA A 58 11.45 -4.50 -6.93
N PHE A 59 10.49 -4.79 -6.05
CA PHE A 59 10.46 -6.06 -5.30
C PHE A 59 10.13 -7.24 -6.19
N PHE A 60 9.19 -7.10 -7.13
CA PHE A 60 8.92 -8.14 -8.13
C PHE A 60 10.15 -8.41 -9.00
N TRP A 61 10.86 -7.36 -9.41
CA TRP A 61 12.13 -7.52 -10.13
C TRP A 61 13.14 -8.33 -9.31
N ALA A 62 13.34 -7.99 -8.03
CA ALA A 62 14.24 -8.73 -7.15
C ALA A 62 13.82 -10.20 -7.01
N PHE A 63 12.52 -10.46 -6.82
CA PHE A 63 11.97 -11.81 -6.78
C PHE A 63 12.25 -12.58 -8.07
N PHE A 64 11.86 -12.05 -9.23
CA PHE A 64 12.07 -12.74 -10.52
C PHE A 64 13.54 -12.96 -10.83
N SER A 65 14.41 -11.99 -10.53
CA SER A 65 15.85 -12.15 -10.70
C SER A 65 16.37 -13.34 -9.90
N SER A 66 15.94 -13.50 -8.65
CA SER A 66 16.37 -14.61 -7.78
C SER A 66 15.72 -15.95 -8.16
N ALA A 67 14.47 -15.94 -8.61
CA ALA A 67 13.73 -17.16 -8.96
C ALA A 67 14.11 -17.72 -10.33
N LEU A 68 14.40 -16.86 -11.31
CA LEU A 68 14.80 -17.26 -12.67
C LEU A 68 16.27 -17.64 -12.76
N PHE A 69 17.14 -17.02 -11.96
CA PHE A 69 18.57 -17.31 -11.91
C PHE A 69 18.99 -17.68 -10.46
N PRO A 70 18.48 -18.82 -9.92
CA PRO A 70 18.74 -19.20 -8.54
C PRO A 70 20.22 -19.52 -8.31
N ALA A 71 20.80 -18.99 -7.23
CA ALA A 71 22.20 -19.21 -6.87
C ALA A 71 22.54 -20.70 -6.64
N GLU A 72 21.58 -21.47 -6.11
CA GLU A 72 21.72 -22.92 -5.87
C GLU A 72 21.25 -23.78 -7.08
N GLY A 73 20.89 -23.13 -8.20
CA GLY A 73 20.44 -23.81 -9.42
C GLY A 73 19.02 -24.38 -9.37
N VAL A 74 18.30 -24.24 -8.25
CA VAL A 74 16.90 -24.69 -8.10
C VAL A 74 16.07 -23.63 -7.37
N TRP A 75 14.82 -23.45 -7.81
CA TRP A 75 13.82 -22.64 -7.13
C TRP A 75 12.55 -23.48 -6.89
N PRO A 76 11.97 -23.50 -5.68
CA PRO A 76 12.45 -22.84 -4.46
C PRO A 76 13.76 -23.45 -3.93
N PRO A 77 14.55 -22.71 -3.12
CA PRO A 77 15.75 -23.22 -2.49
C PRO A 77 15.47 -24.47 -1.66
N LYS A 78 16.48 -25.35 -1.53
CA LYS A 78 16.31 -26.62 -0.81
C LYS A 78 15.99 -26.37 0.67
N GLY A 79 15.04 -27.12 1.22
CA GLY A 79 14.60 -26.99 2.60
C GLY A 79 13.53 -25.92 2.84
N ILE A 80 13.16 -25.13 1.82
CA ILE A 80 12.01 -24.23 1.87
C ILE A 80 10.79 -24.95 1.28
N HIS A 81 9.75 -25.09 2.08
CA HIS A 81 8.45 -25.59 1.64
C HIS A 81 7.49 -24.41 1.48
N PRO A 82 7.11 -24.04 0.23
CA PRO A 82 6.13 -23.00 0.01
C PRO A 82 4.76 -23.38 0.60
N PHE A 83 3.98 -22.37 0.98
CA PHE A 83 2.57 -22.56 1.32
C PHE A 83 1.78 -23.06 0.11
N ASP A 84 0.78 -23.90 0.34
CA ASP A 84 -0.18 -24.29 -0.72
C ASP A 84 -0.95 -23.04 -1.17
N PRO A 85 -0.90 -22.67 -2.47
CA PRO A 85 -1.63 -21.52 -2.99
C PRO A 85 -3.14 -21.58 -2.79
N PHE A 86 -3.74 -22.78 -2.67
CA PHE A 86 -5.19 -22.98 -2.62
C PHE A 86 -5.80 -22.99 -1.21
N GLU A 87 -4.98 -22.88 -0.17
CA GLU A 87 -5.44 -22.78 1.22
C GLU A 87 -5.61 -21.30 1.64
N PHE A 88 -4.79 -20.83 2.58
CA PHE A 88 -4.87 -19.47 3.12
C PHE A 88 -4.65 -18.36 2.07
N PRO A 89 -3.70 -18.47 1.12
CA PRO A 89 -3.50 -17.43 0.11
C PRO A 89 -4.73 -17.23 -0.80
N PHE A 90 -5.40 -18.32 -1.16
CA PHE A 90 -6.62 -18.27 -1.97
C PHE A 90 -7.77 -17.59 -1.22
N LEU A 91 -7.98 -17.95 0.04
CA LEU A 91 -9.00 -17.31 0.88
C LEU A 91 -8.76 -15.79 0.99
N ASN A 92 -7.52 -15.36 1.20
CA ASN A 92 -7.18 -13.93 1.26
C ASN A 92 -7.46 -13.22 -0.06
N THR A 93 -7.20 -13.87 -1.20
CA THR A 93 -7.53 -13.32 -2.52
C THR A 93 -9.05 -13.15 -2.68
N LEU A 94 -9.84 -14.13 -2.25
CA LEU A 94 -11.30 -14.03 -2.26
C LEU A 94 -11.80 -12.90 -1.35
N ILE A 95 -11.23 -12.74 -0.15
CA ILE A 95 -11.59 -11.63 0.76
C ILE A 95 -11.34 -10.28 0.08
N LEU A 96 -10.18 -10.09 -0.55
CA LEU A 96 -9.86 -8.85 -1.25
C LEU A 96 -10.78 -8.60 -2.45
N LEU A 97 -11.06 -9.62 -3.26
CA LEU A 97 -11.99 -9.53 -4.39
C LEU A 97 -13.40 -9.14 -3.92
N LEU A 98 -13.92 -9.84 -2.90
CA LEU A 98 -15.25 -9.56 -2.35
C LEU A 98 -15.29 -8.17 -1.69
N SER A 99 -14.22 -7.73 -1.02
CA SER A 99 -14.16 -6.36 -0.49
C SER A 99 -14.27 -5.31 -1.61
N GLY A 100 -13.67 -5.56 -2.78
CA GLY A 100 -13.81 -4.70 -3.96
C GLY A 100 -15.25 -4.65 -4.48
N THR A 101 -15.95 -5.78 -4.49
CA THR A 101 -17.38 -5.80 -4.86
C THR A 101 -18.24 -4.99 -3.89
N THR A 102 -17.96 -5.05 -2.58
CA THR A 102 -18.71 -4.29 -1.57
C THR A 102 -18.44 -2.78 -1.61
N VAL A 103 -17.27 -2.35 -2.07
CA VAL A 103 -16.96 -0.91 -2.21
C VAL A 103 -17.63 -0.31 -3.46
N THR A 104 -17.91 -1.13 -4.47
CA THR A 104 -18.49 -0.68 -5.74
C THR A 104 -20.03 -0.64 -5.72
N TRP A 105 -20.64 -1.53 -4.93
CA TRP A 105 -22.09 -1.66 -4.80
C TRP A 105 -22.68 -0.60 -3.87
#